data_AF-A0A2K3P881-F1
#
_entry.id   AF-A0A2K3P881-F1
#
_cell.length_a   1.000
_cell.length_b   1.000
_cell.length_c   1.000
_cell.angle_alpha   90.00
_cell.angle_beta   90.00
_cell.angle_gamma   90.00
#
_symmetry.space_group_name_H-M   'P 1'
#
loop_
_entity.id
_entity.type
_entity.pdbx_description
1 polymer ?
#
loop_
_entity_poly.entity_id
_entity_poly.type
_entity_poly.pdbx_seq_one_letter_code
_entity_poly.pdbx_strand_id
1 'polypeptide(L)'
;VILNPKLKNQSNRTAFFFEGCLSVDRFQAVVERYLDVEVSGFDRYGEPIKINASGWQARILQHECDHLDGTLFVDKMVPKTFRYWRNMDLPLAHGCPKLGPRA
;
A
#
# COMPACT_ATOMS: atom_id res chain seq x y z
N VAL A 1 -4.33 12.19 10.81
CA VAL A 1 -5.52 11.44 11.29
C VAL A 1 -6.64 11.72 10.32
N ILE A 2 -7.30 10.68 9.83
CA ILE A 2 -8.42 10.79 8.89
C ILE A 2 -9.53 9.90 9.45
N LEU A 3 -10.68 10.48 9.72
CA LEU A 3 -11.88 9.77 10.15
C LEU A 3 -12.77 9.51 8.93
N ASN A 4 -13.37 8.32 8.88
CA ASN A 4 -14.23 7.87 7.77
C ASN A 4 -13.62 8.10 6.37
N PRO A 5 -12.36 7.66 6.12
CA PRO A 5 -11.68 7.91 4.86
C PRO A 5 -12.42 7.23 3.70
N LYS A 6 -12.51 7.94 2.57
CA LYS A 6 -12.97 7.43 1.28
C LYS A 6 -11.85 7.64 0.28
N LEU A 7 -11.20 6.55 -0.11
CA LEU A 7 -10.08 6.54 -1.04
C LEU A 7 -10.56 6.39 -2.49
N LYS A 8 -9.94 7.13 -3.40
CA LYS A 8 -10.12 7.01 -4.86
C LYS A 8 -8.77 7.10 -5.56
N ASN A 9 -8.57 6.25 -6.57
CA ASN A 9 -7.39 6.34 -7.42
C ASN A 9 -7.56 7.50 -8.41
N GLN A 10 -6.52 8.30 -8.61
CA GLN A 10 -6.54 9.43 -9.56
C GLN A 10 -5.94 9.08 -10.92
N SER A 11 -5.17 7.99 -11.01
CA SER A 11 -4.58 7.50 -12.25
C SER A 11 -4.53 5.97 -12.24
N ASN A 12 -4.26 5.36 -13.40
CA ASN A 12 -4.02 3.92 -13.52
C ASN A 12 -2.54 3.55 -13.29
N ARG A 13 -1.67 4.53 -13.00
CA ARG A 13 -0.25 4.26 -12.77
C ARG A 13 -0.08 3.54 -11.43
N THR A 14 0.70 2.47 -11.42
CA THR A 14 0.94 1.67 -10.23
C THR A 14 2.43 1.54 -9.92
N ALA A 15 2.79 0.93 -8.80
CA ALA A 15 4.16 0.55 -8.50
C ALA A 15 4.21 -0.72 -7.65
N PHE A 16 5.24 -1.54 -7.88
CA PHE A 16 5.55 -2.73 -7.10
C PHE A 16 6.68 -2.43 -6.11
N PHE A 17 6.40 -2.57 -4.81
CA PHE A 17 7.40 -2.46 -3.74
C PHE A 17 7.05 -3.39 -2.59
N PHE A 18 8.03 -3.69 -1.74
CA PHE A 18 7.78 -4.42 -0.50
C PHE A 18 6.93 -3.61 0.48
N GLU A 19 5.92 -4.26 1.05
CA GLU A 19 5.16 -3.78 2.21
C GLU A 19 5.37 -4.73 3.39
N GLY A 20 5.31 -4.18 4.59
CA GLY A 20 5.13 -4.91 5.84
C GLY A 20 4.00 -4.27 6.64
N CYS A 21 3.57 -4.93 7.71
CA CYS A 21 2.54 -4.44 8.60
C CYS A 21 2.90 -4.78 10.04
N LEU A 22 2.63 -3.89 11.00
CA LEU A 22 2.84 -4.19 12.42
C LEU A 22 1.97 -5.35 12.91
N SER A 23 0.82 -5.59 12.27
CA SER A 23 -0.07 -6.73 12.56
C SER A 23 0.42 -8.06 11.98
N VAL A 24 1.45 -8.05 11.12
CA VAL A 24 2.10 -9.24 10.56
C VAL A 24 3.60 -9.10 10.80
N ASP A 25 3.99 -9.32 12.05
CA ASP A 25 5.35 -9.03 12.51
C ASP A 25 6.41 -9.75 11.66
N ARG A 26 7.50 -9.04 11.36
CA ARG A 26 8.72 -9.54 10.69
C ARG A 26 8.60 -10.04 9.24
N PHE A 27 7.44 -10.01 8.62
CA PHE A 27 7.28 -10.46 7.23
C PHE A 27 6.93 -9.32 6.28
N GLN A 28 7.39 -9.47 5.04
CA GLN A 28 7.16 -8.53 3.97
C GLN A 28 6.87 -9.26 2.66
N ALA A 29 6.13 -8.62 1.77
CA ALA A 29 5.89 -9.10 0.42
C ALA A 29 5.75 -7.93 -0.55
N VAL A 30 5.93 -8.20 -1.85
CA VAL A 30 5.73 -7.19 -2.87
C VAL A 30 4.23 -7.00 -3.08
N VAL A 31 3.78 -5.74 -3.04
CA VAL A 31 2.38 -5.36 -3.24
C VAL A 31 2.31 -4.28 -4.32
N GLU A 32 1.39 -4.45 -5.26
CA GLU A 32 1.07 -3.42 -6.25
C GLU A 32 0.15 -2.37 -5.63
N ARG A 33 0.47 -1.09 -5.82
CA ARG A 33 -0.33 0.05 -5.34
C ARG A 33 -0.44 1.12 -6.40
N TYR A 34 -1.53 1.85 -6.40
CA TYR A 34 -1.69 3.06 -7.22
C TYR A 34 -0.70 4.12 -6.77
N LEU A 35 -0.11 4.82 -7.74
CA LEU A 35 0.84 5.89 -7.48
C LEU A 35 0.17 7.18 -7.04
N ASP A 36 -1.08 7.42 -7.43
CA ASP A 36 -1.79 8.68 -7.18
C ASP A 36 -3.20 8.39 -6.63
N VAL A 37 -3.50 8.91 -5.44
CA VAL A 37 -4.80 8.73 -4.76
C VAL A 37 -5.31 10.03 -4.16
N GLU A 38 -6.63 10.15 -4.09
CA GLU A 38 -7.34 11.14 -3.30
C GLU A 38 -8.02 10.42 -2.13
N VAL A 39 -7.86 10.95 -0.91
CA VAL A 39 -8.63 10.51 0.26
C VAL A 39 -9.43 11.69 0.78
N SER A 40 -10.74 11.51 0.87
CA SER A 40 -11.65 12.45 1.55
C SER A 40 -12.13 11.86 2.88
N GLY A 41 -12.45 12.72 3.83
CA GLY A 41 -12.91 12.31 5.16
C GLY A 41 -13.02 13.51 6.09
N PHE A 42 -12.83 13.27 7.38
CA PHE A 42 -12.79 14.33 8.39
C PHE A 42 -11.46 14.28 9.15
N ASP A 43 -11.00 15.43 9.63
CA ASP A 43 -9.85 15.47 10.54
C ASP A 43 -10.27 15.06 11.97
N ARG A 44 -9.33 15.18 12.92
CA ARG A 44 -9.57 14.81 14.33
C ARG A 44 -10.56 15.72 15.07
N TYR A 45 -10.91 16.87 14.50
CA TYR A 45 -11.86 17.83 15.05
C TYR A 45 -13.24 17.73 14.38
N GLY A 46 -13.39 16.85 13.37
CA GLY A 46 -14.63 16.69 12.61
C GLY A 46 -14.75 17.62 11.41
N GLU A 47 -13.70 18.36 11.07
CA GLU A 47 -13.70 19.24 9.90
C GLU A 47 -13.44 18.44 8.62
N PRO A 48 -14.16 18.71 7.51
CA PRO A 48 -13.99 17.98 6.27
C PRO A 48 -12.61 18.25 5.66
N ILE A 49 -11.93 17.19 5.23
CA ILE A 49 -10.61 17.25 4.59
C ILE A 49 -10.58 16.46 3.28
N LYS A 50 -9.69 16.88 2.39
CA LYS A 50 -9.33 16.18 1.17
C LYS A 50 -7.82 16.19 1.00
N ILE A 51 -7.24 15.01 0.82
CA ILE A 51 -5.78 14.81 0.69
C ILE A 51 -5.52 14.18 -0.67
N ASN A 52 -4.77 14.88 -1.52
CA ASN A 52 -4.15 14.29 -2.71
C ASN A 52 -2.75 13.82 -2.33
N ALA A 53 -2.46 12.54 -2.57
CA ALA A 53 -1.18 11.94 -2.23
C ALA A 53 -0.64 11.15 -3.41
N SER A 54 0.69 11.14 -3.54
CA SER A 54 1.38 10.33 -4.51
C SER A 54 2.53 9.53 -3.90
N GLY A 55 3.04 8.55 -4.65
CA GLY A 55 4.20 7.75 -4.26
C GLY A 55 4.00 6.99 -2.96
N TRP A 56 4.93 7.15 -2.01
CA TRP A 56 4.91 6.39 -0.76
C TRP A 56 3.75 6.77 0.17
N GLN A 57 3.36 8.04 0.18
CA GLN A 57 2.21 8.49 0.97
C GLN A 57 0.90 7.88 0.45
N ALA A 58 0.74 7.80 -0.88
CA ALA A 58 -0.39 7.11 -1.50
C ALA A 58 -0.43 5.63 -1.11
N ARG A 59 0.73 4.95 -1.09
CA ARG A 59 0.83 3.54 -0.64
C ARG A 59 0.39 3.37 0.82
N ILE A 60 0.86 4.23 1.73
CA ILE A 60 0.47 4.19 3.14
C ILE A 60 -1.05 4.37 3.26
N LEU A 61 -1.63 5.38 2.60
CA LEU A 61 -3.08 5.61 2.65
C LEU A 61 -3.89 4.40 2.15
N GLN A 62 -3.45 3.76 1.06
CA GLN A 62 -4.08 2.53 0.57
C GLN A 62 -3.96 1.38 1.57
N HIS A 63 -2.79 1.19 2.21
CA HIS A 63 -2.58 0.16 3.22
C HIS A 63 -3.48 0.37 4.44
N GLU A 64 -3.54 1.58 4.97
CA GLU A 64 -4.36 1.88 6.15
C GLU A 64 -5.86 1.83 5.85
N CYS A 65 -6.29 2.22 4.64
CA CYS A 65 -7.70 2.07 4.24
C CYS A 65 -8.10 0.61 4.08
N ASP A 66 -7.23 -0.25 3.51
CA ASP A 66 -7.50 -1.70 3.40
C ASP A 66 -7.80 -2.33 4.77
N HIS A 67 -7.12 -1.91 5.85
CA HIS A 67 -7.39 -2.40 7.21
C HIS A 67 -8.83 -2.12 7.68
N LEU A 68 -9.41 -0.98 7.28
CA LEU A 68 -10.79 -0.63 7.63
C LEU A 68 -11.82 -1.54 6.95
N ASP A 69 -11.44 -2.11 5.81
CA ASP A 69 -12.21 -3.11 5.07
C ASP A 69 -11.82 -4.56 5.45
N GLY A 70 -11.02 -4.74 6.51
CA GLY A 70 -10.58 -6.05 6.98
C GLY A 70 -9.61 -6.78 6.04
N THR A 71 -8.95 -6.06 5.15
CA THR A 71 -8.01 -6.62 4.17
C THR A 71 -6.56 -6.36 4.60
N LEU A 72 -5.72 -7.40 4.58
CA LEU A 72 -4.29 -7.28 4.86
C LEU A 72 -3.47 -7.30 3.58
N PHE A 73 -2.24 -6.78 3.65
CA PHE A 73 -1.34 -6.78 2.49
C PHE A 73 -1.00 -8.19 1.98
N VAL A 74 -1.05 -9.21 2.87
CA VAL A 74 -0.82 -10.62 2.51
C VAL A 74 -1.92 -11.21 1.63
N ASP A 75 -3.12 -10.62 1.64
CA ASP A 75 -4.23 -11.03 0.78
C ASP A 75 -4.08 -10.50 -0.65
N LYS A 76 -3.25 -9.46 -0.84
CA LYS A 76 -3.05 -8.72 -2.10
C LYS A 76 -1.62 -8.81 -2.64
N MET A 77 -0.77 -9.59 -1.99
CA MET A 77 0.64 -9.66 -2.34
C MET A 77 0.88 -10.42 -3.66
N VAL A 78 1.97 -10.07 -4.33
CA VAL A 78 2.47 -10.80 -5.49
C VAL A 78 2.96 -12.19 -5.06
N PRO A 79 2.50 -13.28 -5.71
CA PRO A 79 2.95 -14.63 -5.40
C PRO A 79 4.48 -14.77 -5.45
N LYS A 80 5.02 -15.66 -4.60
CA LYS A 80 6.46 -15.97 -4.50
C LYS A 80 7.35 -14.82 -3.99
N THR A 81 6.77 -13.77 -3.39
CA THR A 81 7.54 -12.64 -2.85
C THR A 81 7.56 -12.56 -1.32
N PHE A 82 6.62 -13.21 -0.62
CA PHE A 82 6.53 -13.23 0.84
C PHE A 82 7.79 -13.79 1.49
N ARG A 83 8.38 -13.02 2.41
CA ARG A 83 9.68 -13.33 3.02
C ARG A 83 9.84 -12.66 4.38
N TYR A 84 10.71 -13.24 5.19
CA TYR A 84 11.20 -12.64 6.43
C TYR A 84 12.00 -11.37 6.13
N TRP A 85 11.88 -10.34 6.97
CA TRP A 85 12.47 -9.00 6.72
C TRP A 85 13.99 -9.02 6.52
N ARG A 86 14.72 -9.95 7.16
CA ARG A 86 16.18 -10.08 6.94
C ARG A 86 16.54 -10.63 5.56
N ASN A 87 15.56 -11.15 4.82
CA ASN A 87 15.75 -11.70 3.47
C ASN A 87 15.31 -10.71 2.39
N MET A 88 15.03 -9.44 2.71
CA MET A 88 14.54 -8.45 1.75
C MET A 88 15.46 -8.29 0.53
N ASP A 89 16.76 -8.23 0.77
CA ASP A 89 17.76 -7.96 -0.27
C ASP A 89 18.09 -9.20 -1.13
N LEU A 90 17.55 -10.37 -0.78
CA LEU A 90 17.69 -11.55 -1.63
C LEU A 90 16.94 -11.35 -2.96
N PRO A 91 17.45 -11.91 -4.07
CA PRO A 91 16.79 -11.79 -5.37
C PRO A 91 15.31 -12.21 -5.36
N LEU A 92 14.51 -11.57 -6.21
CA LEU A 92 13.16 -12.07 -6.50
C LEU A 92 13.25 -13.36 -7.31
N ALA A 93 12.31 -14.27 -7.08
CA ALA A 93 12.25 -15.52 -7.83
C ALA A 93 11.97 -15.27 -9.32
N HIS A 94 12.35 -16.23 -10.16
CA HIS A 94 12.07 -16.16 -11.60
C HIS A 94 10.56 -15.99 -11.86
N GLY A 95 10.22 -15.06 -12.76
CA GLY A 95 8.84 -14.71 -13.13
C GLY A 95 8.16 -13.69 -12.21
N CYS A 96 8.78 -13.26 -11.11
CA CYS A 96 8.25 -12.15 -10.31
C CYS A 96 8.40 -10.80 -11.07
N PRO A 97 7.45 -9.87 -10.91
CA PRO A 97 7.56 -8.54 -11.48
C PRO A 97 8.75 -7.79 -10.87
N LYS A 98 9.44 -7.00 -11.71
CA LYS A 98 10.46 -6.06 -11.23
C LYS A 98 9.81 -5.02 -10.32
N LEU A 99 10.53 -4.63 -9.25
CA LEU A 99 10.13 -3.52 -8.40
C LEU A 99 10.18 -2.20 -9.17
N GLY A 100 9.41 -1.21 -8.71
CA GLY A 100 9.36 0.12 -9.28
C GLY A 100 8.00 0.48 -9.89
N PRO A 101 7.90 1.71 -10.44
CA PRO A 101 6.67 2.22 -11.05
C PRO A 101 6.32 1.51 -12.36
N ARG A 102 5.03 1.48 -12.68
CA ARG A 102 4.40 1.00 -13.90
C ARG A 102 3.59 2.14 -14.53
N ALA A 103 3.68 2.25 -15.85
CA ALA A 103 2.90 3.20 -16.65
C ALA A 103 1.54 2.60 -17.01
#